data_AF-A0A0G1GNY2-F1
#
_entry.id   AF-A0A0G1GNY2-F1
#
_cell.length_a   1.000
_cell.length_b   1.000
_cell.length_c   1.000
_cell.angle_alpha   90.00
_cell.angle_beta   90.00
_cell.angle_gamma   90.00
#
_symmetry.space_group_name_H-M   'P 1'
#
loop_
_entity.id
_entity.type
_entity.pdbx_description
1 polymer ?
#
loop_
_entity_poly.entity_id
_entity_poly.type
_entity_poly.pdbx_seq_one_letter_code
_entity_poly.pdbx_strand_id
1 'polypeptide(L)'
;MDKPGFSRLAAFKNFALSIINDYKATLENNAAYTLSSVINDQAYLYSFQNDFNVGGWNGFLINTQYPQNNYLGFQMMATEALARRVQGTGQTAIEKVKTTLEQGQGFLSPQTCPSNQKYNNGTNEFNRPSFKETTEYNFTCDPKTSDNDCELEKEAYDKSYNAKVATEKAEWAETNECPGGLFATTPGSVVSGQIMKALGAPQDSTSLAAAMGNSLSAIFDALLNKFLGDGLNSLANTDNPPPSQDNWSYDGQTLGGSGSTSPNTLNIPKNVSIKLGDTTNPSSISIAGGTAPYLIEIPPEFTTASAKISGSTLTITGSVPGNTSVTVADSSIPSKKASVQIAVFGSGELMIVPANISVNVNDQASAMIYGGKEPYIMLTEPNQGIAMGILGGSSLVVAGLRVGQTAVVIKDSSVPAKIATIPISVTNSSGLATIPQDVSIEVGQTVGVTISGGVAGYIIETPPNASVATAAISDTALIITGVAPGQTTIIIKDSSSPAQTTSINVQTVP
;
A
#
# COMPACT_ATOMS: atom_id res chain seq x y z
N MET A 1 -69.18 -4.31 31.51
CA MET A 1 -67.96 -3.50 31.75
C MET A 1 -66.98 -3.82 30.64
N ASP A 2 -67.09 -3.10 29.52
CA ASP A 2 -66.21 -3.26 28.37
C ASP A 2 -64.82 -2.70 28.67
N LYS A 3 -63.79 -3.52 28.47
CA LYS A 3 -62.40 -3.12 28.68
C LYS A 3 -61.94 -2.18 27.55
N PRO A 4 -61.61 -0.90 27.82
CA PRO A 4 -61.29 0.11 26.81
C PRO A 4 -59.84 0.02 26.28
N GLY A 5 -59.27 -1.19 26.19
CA GLY A 5 -57.85 -1.43 25.89
C GLY A 5 -57.55 -1.87 24.46
N PHE A 6 -58.45 -2.61 23.80
CA PHE A 6 -58.19 -3.19 22.47
C PHE A 6 -58.45 -2.23 21.31
N SER A 7 -59.34 -1.25 21.49
CA SER A 7 -59.66 -0.24 20.46
C SER A 7 -58.48 0.70 20.15
N ARG A 8 -57.65 1.01 21.17
CA ARG A 8 -56.51 1.94 21.00
C ARG A 8 -55.37 1.33 20.18
N LEU A 9 -55.06 0.04 20.36
CA LEU A 9 -54.00 -0.64 19.58
C LEU A 9 -54.38 -0.83 18.11
N ALA A 10 -55.65 -1.15 17.82
CA ALA A 10 -56.17 -1.17 16.45
C ALA A 10 -56.17 0.24 15.82
N ALA A 11 -56.52 1.28 16.59
CA ALA A 11 -56.45 2.66 16.15
C ALA A 11 -55.01 3.12 15.87
N PHE A 12 -54.04 2.74 16.69
CA PHE A 12 -52.62 3.03 16.45
C PHE A 12 -52.05 2.28 15.25
N LYS A 13 -52.42 1.01 15.06
CA LYS A 13 -52.04 0.23 13.88
C LYS A 13 -52.63 0.84 12.59
N ASN A 14 -53.92 1.19 12.62
CA ASN A 14 -54.58 1.82 11.47
C ASN A 14 -54.08 3.24 11.22
N PHE A 15 -53.74 4.00 12.26
CA PHE A 15 -53.09 5.31 12.14
C PHE A 15 -51.67 5.18 11.56
N ALA A 16 -50.88 4.21 12.00
CA ALA A 16 -49.56 3.93 11.43
C ALA A 16 -49.65 3.45 9.98
N LEU A 17 -50.61 2.57 9.65
CA LEU A 17 -50.87 2.13 8.28
C LEU A 17 -51.38 3.27 7.40
N SER A 18 -52.21 4.17 7.94
CA SER A 18 -52.65 5.40 7.26
C SER A 18 -51.46 6.31 6.98
N ILE A 19 -50.60 6.59 7.97
CA ILE A 19 -49.39 7.41 7.78
C ILE A 19 -48.45 6.76 6.75
N ILE A 20 -48.27 5.44 6.79
CA ILE A 20 -47.45 4.72 5.81
C ILE A 20 -48.06 4.79 4.41
N ASN A 21 -49.39 4.65 4.29
CA ASN A 21 -50.09 4.79 3.01
C ASN A 21 -50.09 6.24 2.51
N ASP A 22 -50.20 7.23 3.39
CA ASP A 22 -50.11 8.66 3.08
C ASP A 22 -48.70 9.01 2.59
N TYR A 23 -47.65 8.48 3.23
CA TYR A 23 -46.25 8.61 2.81
C TYR A 23 -45.96 7.88 1.48
N LYS A 24 -46.57 6.70 1.26
CA LYS A 24 -46.43 5.95 -0.01
C LYS A 24 -47.18 6.65 -1.16
N ALA A 25 -48.36 7.19 -0.89
CA ALA A 25 -49.22 7.86 -1.86
C ALA A 25 -48.73 9.28 -2.21
N THR A 26 -47.80 9.87 -1.45
CA THR A 26 -47.36 11.26 -1.66
C THR A 26 -46.66 11.47 -3.01
N LEU A 27 -45.88 10.49 -3.51
CA LEU A 27 -45.22 10.62 -4.81
C LEU A 27 -46.20 10.41 -5.97
N GLU A 28 -47.01 9.36 -5.92
CA GLU A 28 -47.99 9.07 -6.97
C GLU A 28 -49.02 10.20 -7.11
N ASN A 29 -49.48 10.78 -6.00
CA ASN A 29 -50.40 11.92 -6.02
C ASN A 29 -49.72 13.23 -6.45
N ASN A 30 -48.48 13.50 -6.04
CA ASN A 30 -47.78 14.74 -6.40
C ASN A 30 -47.18 14.72 -7.82
N ALA A 31 -46.87 13.53 -8.34
CA ALA A 31 -46.34 13.33 -9.68
C ALA A 31 -47.43 12.94 -10.69
N ALA A 32 -48.69 12.85 -10.26
CA ALA A 32 -49.82 12.62 -11.15
C ALA A 32 -49.89 13.75 -12.18
N TYR A 33 -49.92 13.37 -13.45
CA TYR A 33 -50.08 14.31 -14.55
C TYR A 33 -51.46 14.97 -14.45
N THR A 34 -51.49 16.27 -14.22
CA THR A 34 -52.73 17.03 -13.92
C THR A 34 -53.34 17.68 -15.16
N LEU A 35 -52.70 17.63 -16.32
CA LEU A 35 -53.31 18.13 -17.56
C LEU A 35 -54.54 17.29 -17.96
N SER A 36 -54.54 16.00 -17.62
CA SER A 36 -55.66 15.08 -17.87
C SER A 36 -56.88 15.31 -16.98
N SER A 37 -56.80 16.16 -15.94
CA SER A 37 -57.96 16.54 -15.12
C SER A 37 -58.66 17.81 -15.63
N VAL A 38 -57.99 18.56 -16.52
CA VAL A 38 -58.54 19.75 -17.18
C VAL A 38 -58.91 19.44 -18.62
N ILE A 39 -58.23 18.47 -19.26
CA ILE A 39 -58.52 17.96 -20.59
C ILE A 39 -58.75 16.45 -20.49
N ASN A 40 -60.03 16.06 -20.37
CA ASN A 40 -60.42 14.67 -20.08
C ASN A 40 -60.55 13.78 -21.33
N ASP A 41 -60.35 14.34 -22.53
CA ASP A 41 -60.46 13.62 -23.81
C ASP A 41 -59.07 13.37 -24.41
N GLN A 42 -58.74 12.09 -24.64
CA GLN A 42 -57.47 11.62 -25.14
C GLN A 42 -57.18 12.10 -26.58
N ALA A 43 -58.21 12.30 -27.41
CA ALA A 43 -58.06 12.88 -28.74
C ALA A 43 -57.71 14.38 -28.67
N TYR A 44 -58.25 15.07 -27.67
CA TYR A 44 -58.04 16.50 -27.45
C TYR A 44 -56.63 16.80 -26.89
N LEU A 45 -56.09 15.93 -26.04
CA LEU A 45 -54.69 15.99 -25.57
C LEU A 45 -53.68 15.83 -26.72
N TYR A 46 -53.91 14.89 -27.63
CA TYR A 46 -53.06 14.69 -28.80
C TYR A 46 -53.12 15.90 -29.77
N SER A 47 -54.31 16.50 -29.87
CA SER A 47 -54.53 17.70 -30.68
C SER A 47 -53.81 18.92 -30.10
N PHE A 48 -53.84 19.10 -28.77
CA PHE A 48 -53.11 20.18 -28.08
C PHE A 48 -51.59 20.12 -28.28
N GLN A 49 -51.00 18.92 -28.35
CA GLN A 49 -49.58 18.76 -28.62
C GLN A 49 -49.16 19.29 -30.01
N ASN A 50 -50.10 19.33 -30.96
CA ASN A 50 -49.87 19.73 -32.34
C ASN A 50 -50.51 21.07 -32.72
N ASP A 51 -51.48 21.58 -31.94
CA ASP A 51 -52.16 22.85 -32.14
C ASP A 51 -52.48 23.55 -30.81
N PHE A 52 -51.79 24.67 -30.58
CA PHE A 52 -51.95 25.51 -29.38
C PHE A 52 -53.37 26.05 -29.20
N ASN A 53 -54.15 26.20 -30.27
CA ASN A 53 -55.51 26.74 -30.22
C ASN A 53 -56.50 25.83 -29.50
N VAL A 54 -56.17 24.55 -29.36
CA VAL A 54 -57.06 23.53 -28.77
C VAL A 54 -57.05 23.59 -27.23
N GLY A 55 -55.95 24.01 -26.59
CA GLY A 55 -55.84 24.19 -25.13
C GLY A 55 -55.63 25.63 -24.66
N GLY A 56 -55.23 26.52 -25.56
CA GLY A 56 -54.98 27.94 -25.31
C GLY A 56 -53.96 28.22 -24.20
N TRP A 57 -53.97 29.47 -23.72
CA TRP A 57 -53.08 29.90 -22.64
C TRP A 57 -53.28 29.12 -21.34
N ASN A 58 -54.48 28.61 -21.07
CA ASN A 58 -54.75 27.84 -19.86
C ASN A 58 -54.05 26.47 -19.87
N GLY A 59 -54.17 25.71 -20.96
CA GLY A 59 -53.44 24.45 -21.14
C GLY A 59 -51.93 24.65 -21.16
N PHE A 60 -51.46 25.72 -21.78
CA PHE A 60 -50.04 26.08 -21.79
C PHE A 60 -49.51 26.40 -20.38
N LEU A 61 -50.18 27.28 -19.63
CA LEU A 61 -49.78 27.62 -18.27
C LEU A 61 -49.83 26.40 -17.34
N ILE A 62 -50.81 25.51 -17.50
CA ILE A 62 -50.86 24.28 -16.69
C ILE A 62 -49.72 23.32 -17.03
N ASN A 63 -49.31 23.27 -18.30
CA ASN A 63 -48.21 22.43 -18.75
C ASN A 63 -46.84 22.99 -18.29
N THR A 64 -46.65 24.30 -18.26
CA THR A 64 -45.35 24.93 -17.93
C THR A 64 -45.19 25.32 -16.47
N GLN A 65 -46.26 25.77 -15.79
CA GLN A 65 -46.18 26.30 -14.42
C GLN A 65 -46.26 25.20 -13.35
N TYR A 66 -46.84 24.05 -13.66
CA TYR A 66 -46.89 22.91 -12.74
C TYR A 66 -45.74 21.94 -13.04
N PRO A 67 -44.80 21.74 -12.08
CA PRO A 67 -43.64 20.88 -12.28
C PRO A 67 -44.00 19.45 -12.73
N GLN A 68 -45.14 18.90 -12.28
CA GLN A 68 -45.59 17.54 -12.64
C GLN A 68 -45.95 17.35 -14.11
N ASN A 69 -46.27 18.44 -14.82
CA ASN A 69 -46.76 18.36 -16.20
C ASN A 69 -45.66 18.61 -17.24
N ASN A 70 -44.50 19.15 -16.83
CA ASN A 70 -43.36 19.30 -17.72
C ASN A 70 -42.22 18.33 -17.36
N TYR A 71 -41.48 17.93 -18.39
CA TYR A 71 -40.43 16.93 -18.28
C TYR A 71 -39.36 17.29 -17.23
N LEU A 72 -38.92 18.55 -17.20
CA LEU A 72 -37.86 19.00 -16.29
C LEU A 72 -38.33 19.02 -14.83
N GLY A 73 -39.53 19.56 -14.58
CA GLY A 73 -40.12 19.60 -13.24
C GLY A 73 -40.43 18.20 -12.71
N PHE A 74 -40.90 17.29 -13.57
CA PHE A 74 -41.13 15.90 -13.20
C PHE A 74 -39.80 15.21 -12.88
N GLN A 75 -38.76 15.41 -13.69
CA GLN A 75 -37.42 14.89 -13.40
C GLN A 75 -36.88 15.42 -12.07
N MET A 76 -37.04 16.72 -11.78
CA MET A 76 -36.63 17.30 -10.50
C MET A 76 -37.39 16.67 -9.32
N MET A 77 -38.72 16.54 -9.41
CA MET A 77 -39.51 15.92 -8.34
C MET A 77 -39.21 14.43 -8.16
N ALA A 78 -38.98 13.68 -9.24
CA ALA A 78 -38.58 12.29 -9.19
C ALA A 78 -37.18 12.15 -8.56
N THR A 79 -36.25 13.05 -8.91
CA THR A 79 -34.91 13.10 -8.35
C THR A 79 -34.93 13.47 -6.87
N GLU A 80 -35.74 14.45 -6.46
CA GLU A 80 -35.93 14.84 -5.06
C GLU A 80 -36.65 13.77 -4.24
N ALA A 81 -37.59 13.04 -4.83
CA ALA A 81 -38.24 11.91 -4.17
C ALA A 81 -37.27 10.73 -3.99
N LEU A 82 -36.43 10.46 -5.01
CA LEU A 82 -35.34 9.50 -4.91
C LEU A 82 -34.33 9.95 -3.84
N ALA A 83 -33.90 11.21 -3.86
CA ALA A 83 -32.98 11.78 -2.88
C ALA A 83 -33.55 11.73 -1.46
N ARG A 84 -34.86 12.00 -1.25
CA ARG A 84 -35.51 11.88 0.06
C ARG A 84 -35.64 10.42 0.53
N ARG A 85 -35.92 9.48 -0.37
CA ARG A 85 -35.88 8.03 -0.05
C ARG A 85 -34.48 7.59 0.34
N VAL A 86 -33.45 8.24 -0.21
CA VAL A 86 -32.05 7.96 0.07
C VAL A 86 -31.58 8.65 1.36
N GLN A 87 -32.00 9.90 1.64
CA GLN A 87 -31.60 10.69 2.81
C GLN A 87 -32.27 10.32 4.14
N GLY A 88 -33.43 9.65 4.12
CA GLY A 88 -34.27 9.46 5.32
C GLY A 88 -34.20 8.09 6.00
N THR A 89 -33.58 7.09 5.38
CA THR A 89 -33.37 5.77 5.98
C THR A 89 -31.88 5.58 6.18
N GLY A 90 -31.42 5.41 7.42
CA GLY A 90 -30.00 5.35 7.77
C GLY A 90 -29.22 4.53 6.75
N GLN A 91 -28.22 5.17 6.12
CA GLN A 91 -27.35 4.63 5.07
C GLN A 91 -28.02 3.54 4.24
N THR A 92 -28.77 3.93 3.20
CA THR A 92 -29.24 2.94 2.22
C THR A 92 -28.06 2.06 1.81
N ALA A 93 -28.29 0.77 1.60
CA ALA A 93 -27.22 -0.18 1.29
C ALA A 93 -26.32 0.34 0.15
N ILE A 94 -26.89 1.06 -0.81
CA ILE A 94 -26.19 1.71 -1.94
C ILE A 94 -25.27 2.85 -1.50
N GLU A 95 -25.69 3.75 -0.61
CA GLU A 95 -24.81 4.81 -0.08
C GLU A 95 -23.69 4.23 0.78
N LYS A 96 -23.98 3.19 1.56
CA LYS A 96 -22.96 2.46 2.31
C LYS A 96 -21.95 1.81 1.36
N VAL A 97 -22.42 1.13 0.29
CA VAL A 97 -21.54 0.57 -0.77
C VAL A 97 -20.70 1.67 -1.39
N LYS A 98 -21.32 2.77 -1.83
CA LYS A 98 -20.62 3.86 -2.52
C LYS A 98 -19.57 4.49 -1.62
N THR A 99 -19.92 4.78 -0.36
CA THR A 99 -19.00 5.33 0.63
C THR A 99 -17.87 4.35 0.95
N THR A 100 -18.16 3.06 1.15
CA THR A 100 -17.16 2.03 1.42
C THR A 100 -16.27 1.75 0.20
N LEU A 101 -16.80 1.87 -1.02
CA LEU A 101 -16.06 1.72 -2.28
C LEU A 101 -15.17 2.93 -2.54
N GLU A 102 -15.66 4.15 -2.30
CA GLU A 102 -14.88 5.39 -2.34
C GLU A 102 -13.76 5.36 -1.30
N GLN A 103 -14.05 4.96 -0.05
CA GLN A 103 -13.07 4.78 1.01
C GLN A 103 -12.06 3.66 0.70
N GLY A 104 -12.48 2.64 -0.04
CA GLY A 104 -11.65 1.51 -0.45
C GLY A 104 -10.93 1.69 -1.79
N GLN A 105 -11.00 2.87 -2.41
CA GLN A 105 -10.45 3.15 -3.75
C GLN A 105 -10.89 2.13 -4.82
N GLY A 106 -12.17 1.72 -4.79
CA GLY A 106 -12.72 0.75 -5.73
C GLY A 106 -12.70 -0.71 -5.26
N PHE A 107 -12.14 -1.00 -4.08
CA PHE A 107 -12.11 -2.35 -3.50
C PHE A 107 -13.00 -2.43 -2.26
N LEU A 108 -13.88 -3.44 -2.23
CA LEU A 108 -14.68 -3.76 -1.04
C LEU A 108 -13.86 -4.61 -0.08
N SER A 109 -13.90 -4.25 1.21
CA SER A 109 -13.20 -4.98 2.27
C SER A 109 -13.76 -6.41 2.40
N PRO A 110 -12.92 -7.46 2.42
CA PRO A 110 -13.38 -8.78 2.83
C PRO A 110 -13.88 -8.71 4.27
N GLN A 111 -15.02 -9.35 4.52
CA GLN A 111 -15.65 -9.39 5.84
C GLN A 111 -15.76 -10.82 6.34
N THR A 112 -15.51 -11.04 7.63
CA THR A 112 -15.71 -12.33 8.30
C THR A 112 -16.72 -12.20 9.42
N CYS A 113 -17.28 -13.33 9.84
CA CYS A 113 -18.17 -13.43 10.98
C CYS A 113 -17.45 -14.03 12.19
N PRO A 114 -17.01 -13.23 13.18
CA PRO A 114 -16.34 -13.76 14.37
C PRO A 114 -17.25 -14.67 15.22
N SER A 115 -18.56 -14.43 15.20
CA SER A 115 -19.54 -15.17 15.99
C SER A 115 -19.96 -16.51 15.37
N ASN A 116 -19.64 -16.78 14.10
CA ASN A 116 -20.00 -18.02 13.41
C ASN A 116 -18.88 -18.45 12.45
N GLN A 117 -18.08 -19.43 12.87
CA GLN A 117 -16.97 -19.96 12.07
C GLN A 117 -17.41 -20.73 10.83
N LYS A 118 -18.68 -21.18 10.77
CA LYS A 118 -19.27 -21.86 9.61
C LYS A 118 -19.86 -20.88 8.60
N TYR A 119 -19.89 -19.57 8.90
CA TYR A 119 -20.41 -18.55 8.02
C TYR A 119 -19.56 -18.48 6.73
N ASN A 120 -20.23 -18.61 5.58
CA ASN A 120 -19.63 -18.75 4.26
C ASN A 120 -18.64 -17.60 3.92
N ASN A 121 -17.34 -17.91 4.02
CA ASN A 121 -16.19 -17.03 3.77
C ASN A 121 -15.95 -16.77 2.27
N GLY A 122 -16.85 -16.02 1.63
CA GLY A 122 -16.63 -15.61 0.24
C GLY A 122 -17.74 -14.78 -0.40
N THR A 123 -18.87 -14.62 0.29
CA THR A 123 -19.99 -13.81 -0.22
C THR A 123 -19.96 -12.46 0.49
N ASN A 124 -19.79 -11.38 -0.28
CA ASN A 124 -19.77 -10.03 0.26
C ASN A 124 -21.12 -9.69 0.95
N GLU A 125 -21.13 -8.65 1.79
CA GLU A 125 -22.33 -8.23 2.53
C GLU A 125 -23.53 -7.84 1.66
N PHE A 126 -23.35 -7.78 0.33
CA PHE A 126 -24.34 -7.38 -0.67
C PHE A 126 -25.01 -8.55 -1.39
N ASN A 127 -24.55 -9.78 -1.17
CA ASN A 127 -25.21 -11.00 -1.66
C ASN A 127 -25.47 -11.98 -0.51
N ARG A 128 -26.08 -11.50 0.57
CA ARG A 128 -26.42 -12.35 1.71
C ARG A 128 -27.39 -13.45 1.25
N PRO A 129 -27.13 -14.72 1.56
CA PRO A 129 -28.10 -15.76 1.30
C PRO A 129 -29.40 -15.42 2.06
N SER A 130 -30.54 -15.58 1.39
CA SER A 130 -31.86 -15.45 1.99
C SER A 130 -32.44 -16.84 2.21
N PHE A 131 -33.01 -17.09 3.39
CA PHE A 131 -33.73 -18.33 3.67
C PHE A 131 -34.89 -18.49 2.67
N LYS A 132 -34.99 -19.68 2.08
CA LYS A 132 -36.12 -20.10 1.25
C LYS A 132 -36.69 -21.36 1.89
N GLU A 133 -37.98 -21.31 2.24
CA GLU A 133 -38.70 -22.45 2.80
C GLU A 133 -38.70 -23.61 1.80
N THR A 134 -38.33 -24.80 2.26
CA THR A 134 -38.36 -26.03 1.46
C THR A 134 -39.55 -26.92 1.79
N THR A 135 -40.15 -26.74 2.97
CA THR A 135 -41.38 -27.44 3.35
C THR A 135 -42.56 -26.90 2.54
N GLU A 136 -43.18 -27.76 1.72
CA GLU A 136 -44.39 -27.43 0.95
C GLU A 136 -45.64 -27.57 1.83
N TYR A 137 -46.51 -26.55 1.81
CA TYR A 137 -47.79 -26.57 2.53
C TYR A 137 -48.85 -27.32 1.73
N ASN A 138 -49.10 -28.57 2.08
CA ASN A 138 -50.08 -29.43 1.40
C ASN A 138 -51.11 -29.96 2.42
N PHE A 139 -51.98 -29.06 2.89
CA PHE A 139 -53.11 -29.43 3.72
C PHE A 139 -54.39 -29.58 2.87
N THR A 140 -55.07 -30.72 3.02
CA THR A 140 -56.38 -30.96 2.43
C THR A 140 -57.29 -31.56 3.50
N CYS A 141 -58.47 -30.99 3.71
CA CYS A 141 -59.48 -31.62 4.54
C CYS A 141 -60.08 -32.82 3.83
N ASP A 142 -60.30 -33.91 4.57
CA ASP A 142 -61.11 -35.03 4.09
C ASP A 142 -62.54 -34.51 3.85
N PRO A 143 -63.12 -34.67 2.64
CA PRO A 143 -64.49 -34.25 2.37
C PRO A 143 -65.56 -34.93 3.25
N LYS A 144 -65.19 -35.89 4.10
CA LYS A 144 -66.09 -36.60 5.03
C LYS A 144 -66.06 -36.08 6.47
N THR A 145 -65.17 -35.15 6.83
CA THR A 145 -65.12 -34.57 8.19
C THR A 145 -66.04 -33.37 8.34
N SER A 146 -66.48 -33.07 9.57
CA SER A 146 -67.30 -31.87 9.83
C SER A 146 -66.44 -30.61 9.71
N ASP A 147 -67.02 -29.47 9.33
CA ASP A 147 -66.28 -28.19 9.17
C ASP A 147 -65.46 -27.83 10.41
N ASN A 148 -66.00 -28.11 11.60
CA ASN A 148 -65.39 -27.81 12.88
C ASN A 148 -64.22 -28.76 13.23
N ASP A 149 -64.27 -30.00 12.76
CA ASP A 149 -63.18 -30.97 12.93
C ASP A 149 -62.04 -30.70 11.92
N CYS A 150 -62.39 -30.31 10.69
CA CYS A 150 -61.44 -29.86 9.66
C CYS A 150 -60.64 -28.61 10.11
N GLU A 151 -61.26 -27.66 10.82
CA GLU A 151 -60.54 -26.51 11.42
C GLU A 151 -59.54 -26.94 12.51
N LEU A 152 -59.91 -27.88 13.39
CA LEU A 152 -59.01 -28.39 14.43
C LEU A 152 -57.83 -29.19 13.83
N GLU A 153 -58.07 -29.98 12.79
CA GLU A 153 -57.04 -30.68 12.03
C GLU A 153 -56.11 -29.70 11.31
N LYS A 154 -56.65 -28.61 10.77
CA LYS A 154 -55.87 -27.53 10.16
C LYS A 154 -54.97 -26.84 11.17
N GLU A 155 -55.49 -26.47 12.34
CA GLU A 155 -54.68 -25.82 13.39
C GLU A 155 -53.52 -26.72 13.87
N ALA A 156 -53.79 -28.02 14.02
CA ALA A 156 -52.76 -29.00 14.36
C ALA A 156 -51.71 -29.13 13.24
N TYR A 157 -52.14 -29.14 11.98
CA TYR A 157 -51.25 -29.17 10.82
C TYR A 157 -50.41 -27.89 10.74
N ASP A 158 -51.00 -26.71 10.85
CA ASP A 158 -50.32 -25.41 10.84
C ASP A 158 -49.26 -25.32 11.93
N LYS A 159 -49.56 -25.83 13.13
CA LYS A 159 -48.60 -25.90 14.23
C LYS A 159 -47.42 -26.81 13.88
N SER A 160 -47.67 -27.95 13.24
CA SER A 160 -46.61 -28.88 12.81
C SER A 160 -45.77 -28.32 11.65
N TYR A 161 -46.40 -27.61 10.71
CA TYR A 161 -45.75 -26.95 9.58
C TYR A 161 -44.84 -25.83 10.08
N ASN A 162 -45.36 -24.93 10.92
CA ASN A 162 -44.58 -23.84 11.50
C ASN A 162 -43.41 -24.35 12.35
N ALA A 163 -43.57 -25.47 13.06
CA ALA A 163 -42.47 -26.09 13.79
C ALA A 163 -41.37 -26.62 12.85
N LYS A 164 -41.73 -27.26 11.73
CA LYS A 164 -40.77 -27.73 10.73
C LYS A 164 -40.02 -26.57 10.06
N VAL A 165 -40.74 -25.52 9.63
CA VAL A 165 -40.14 -24.31 9.06
C VAL A 165 -39.22 -23.62 10.06
N ALA A 166 -39.58 -23.58 11.35
CA ALA A 166 -38.72 -23.03 12.39
C ALA A 166 -37.42 -23.84 12.57
N THR A 167 -37.49 -25.18 12.47
CA THR A 167 -36.31 -26.05 12.49
C THR A 167 -35.43 -25.83 11.26
N GLU A 168 -36.01 -25.83 10.05
CA GLU A 168 -35.27 -25.55 8.80
C GLU A 168 -34.56 -24.19 8.86
N LYS A 169 -35.25 -23.17 9.38
CA LYS A 169 -34.69 -21.83 9.55
C LYS A 169 -33.54 -21.81 10.56
N ALA A 170 -33.65 -22.56 11.66
CA ALA A 170 -32.59 -22.66 12.66
C ALA A 170 -31.34 -23.35 12.09
N GLU A 171 -31.51 -24.45 11.35
CA GLU A 171 -30.42 -25.16 10.68
C GLU A 171 -29.75 -24.29 9.60
N TRP A 172 -30.56 -23.55 8.83
CA TRP A 172 -30.05 -22.60 7.84
C TRP A 172 -29.25 -21.47 8.50
N ALA A 173 -29.74 -20.94 9.64
CA ALA A 173 -29.08 -19.87 10.38
C ALA A 173 -27.71 -20.28 10.92
N GLU A 174 -27.50 -21.56 11.29
CA GLU A 174 -26.20 -22.06 11.77
C GLU A 174 -25.05 -21.85 10.77
N THR A 175 -25.33 -21.75 9.47
CA THR A 175 -24.32 -21.59 8.43
C THR A 175 -24.44 -20.27 7.66
N ASN A 176 -25.55 -19.55 7.79
CA ASN A 176 -25.86 -18.38 6.96
C ASN A 176 -26.20 -17.11 7.74
N GLU A 177 -26.31 -17.15 9.06
CA GLU A 177 -26.49 -15.96 9.90
C GLU A 177 -25.22 -15.61 10.70
N CYS A 178 -25.04 -14.30 10.93
CA CYS A 178 -23.95 -13.75 11.73
C CYS A 178 -24.51 -12.85 12.84
N PRO A 179 -24.85 -13.40 14.02
CA PRO A 179 -25.50 -12.65 15.10
C PRO A 179 -24.69 -11.47 15.63
N GLY A 180 -23.35 -11.56 15.58
CA GLY A 180 -22.44 -10.50 16.02
C GLY A 180 -22.16 -9.41 14.97
N GLY A 181 -22.72 -9.54 13.76
CA GLY A 181 -22.40 -8.67 12.63
C GLY A 181 -21.09 -9.03 11.93
N LEU A 182 -20.96 -8.56 10.69
CA LEU A 182 -19.79 -8.78 9.86
C LEU A 182 -18.69 -7.77 10.19
N PHE A 183 -17.44 -8.24 10.29
CA PHE A 183 -16.28 -7.42 10.57
C PHE A 183 -15.33 -7.42 9.38
N ALA A 184 -14.89 -6.24 8.95
CA ALA A 184 -13.88 -6.11 7.91
C ALA A 184 -12.52 -6.58 8.45
N THR A 185 -11.93 -7.61 7.83
CA THR A 185 -10.62 -8.15 8.25
C THR A 185 -9.45 -7.36 7.68
N THR A 186 -9.67 -6.71 6.54
CA THR A 186 -8.69 -5.82 5.90
C THR A 186 -9.43 -4.70 5.19
N PRO A 187 -9.17 -3.42 5.50
CA PRO A 187 -9.79 -2.32 4.76
C PRO A 187 -9.42 -2.39 3.26
N GLY A 188 -10.40 -2.21 2.37
CA GLY A 188 -10.19 -2.23 0.92
C GLY A 188 -9.11 -1.26 0.43
N SER A 189 -8.89 -0.15 1.15
CA SER A 189 -7.82 0.81 0.89
C SER A 189 -6.42 0.24 1.08
N VAL A 190 -6.23 -0.70 2.01
CA VAL A 190 -4.95 -1.39 2.24
C VAL A 190 -4.67 -2.35 1.09
N VAL A 191 -5.70 -3.08 0.62
CA VAL A 191 -5.60 -3.97 -0.54
C VAL A 191 -5.35 -3.17 -1.81
N SER A 192 -6.10 -2.09 -2.03
CA SER A 192 -5.86 -1.16 -3.14
C SER A 192 -4.45 -0.56 -3.09
N GLY A 193 -3.96 -0.20 -1.90
CA GLY A 193 -2.61 0.32 -1.73
C GLY A 193 -1.54 -0.71 -2.12
N GLN A 194 -1.73 -1.98 -1.77
CA GLN A 194 -0.82 -3.05 -2.16
C GLN A 194 -0.93 -3.41 -3.64
N ILE A 195 -2.13 -3.44 -4.22
CA ILE A 195 -2.35 -3.73 -5.64
C ILE A 195 -1.85 -2.59 -6.52
N MET A 196 -2.11 -1.32 -6.17
CA MET A 196 -1.57 -0.17 -6.90
C MET A 196 -0.04 -0.07 -6.78
N LYS A 197 0.51 -0.48 -5.64
CA LYS A 197 1.97 -0.62 -5.47
C LYS A 197 2.55 -1.77 -6.31
N ALA A 198 1.81 -2.87 -6.46
CA ALA A 198 2.20 -4.00 -7.30
C ALA A 198 1.98 -3.77 -8.80
N LEU A 199 0.97 -2.98 -9.20
CA LEU A 199 0.70 -2.62 -10.60
C LEU A 199 1.51 -1.40 -11.06
N GLY A 200 1.94 -0.54 -10.13
CA GLY A 200 2.96 0.50 -10.33
C GLY A 200 4.41 -0.02 -10.36
N ALA A 201 4.59 -1.34 -10.29
CA ALA A 201 5.87 -2.03 -10.18
C ALA A 201 6.87 -1.90 -11.36
N PRO A 202 6.56 -1.32 -12.55
CA PRO A 202 7.64 -1.03 -13.50
C PRO A 202 8.65 0.00 -12.95
N GLN A 203 8.24 0.87 -12.02
CA GLN A 203 9.11 1.88 -11.39
C GLN A 203 9.69 1.37 -10.05
N ASP A 204 8.92 0.59 -9.28
CA ASP A 204 9.33 0.05 -7.96
C ASP A 204 10.12 -1.27 -8.02
N SER A 205 10.16 -1.97 -9.16
CA SER A 205 10.98 -3.18 -9.35
C SER A 205 12.48 -2.88 -9.22
N THR A 206 12.92 -1.69 -9.64
CA THR A 206 14.29 -1.20 -9.46
C THR A 206 14.65 -0.95 -7.99
N SER A 207 13.66 -0.53 -7.19
CA SER A 207 13.77 -0.28 -5.74
C SER A 207 13.77 -1.58 -4.94
N LEU A 208 12.91 -2.55 -5.30
CA LEU A 208 12.81 -3.84 -4.62
C LEU A 208 13.94 -4.81 -5.03
N ALA A 209 14.40 -4.77 -6.29
CA ALA A 209 15.59 -5.52 -6.74
C ALA A 209 16.89 -5.02 -6.09
N ALA A 210 16.95 -3.73 -5.71
CA ALA A 210 18.07 -3.19 -4.94
C ALA A 210 18.04 -3.62 -3.46
N ALA A 211 16.84 -3.92 -2.91
CA ALA A 211 16.65 -4.31 -1.51
C ALA A 211 16.78 -5.83 -1.28
N MET A 212 16.55 -6.66 -2.30
CA MET A 212 16.59 -8.12 -2.20
C MET A 212 17.26 -8.69 -3.44
N GLY A 213 18.50 -9.18 -3.28
CA GLY A 213 19.38 -9.56 -4.39
C GLY A 213 18.73 -10.42 -5.49
N ASN A 214 19.29 -10.26 -6.70
CA ASN A 214 18.90 -10.75 -8.04
C ASN A 214 18.23 -12.14 -8.19
N SER A 215 18.19 -13.00 -7.16
CA SER A 215 17.59 -14.33 -7.22
C SER A 215 16.08 -14.37 -6.95
N LEU A 216 15.51 -13.38 -6.24
CA LEU A 216 14.07 -13.38 -5.96
C LEU A 216 13.22 -12.73 -7.06
N SER A 217 13.74 -11.72 -7.77
CA SER A 217 13.02 -11.05 -8.86
C SER A 217 12.64 -12.01 -9.99
N ALA A 218 13.53 -12.95 -10.34
CA ALA A 218 13.25 -13.97 -11.34
C ALA A 218 12.16 -14.97 -10.89
N ILE A 219 12.08 -15.27 -9.59
CA ILE A 219 11.04 -16.13 -9.02
C ILE A 219 9.70 -15.38 -9.01
N PHE A 220 9.70 -14.10 -8.63
CA PHE A 220 8.51 -13.26 -8.65
C PHE A 220 7.98 -13.03 -10.07
N ASP A 221 8.86 -12.75 -11.04
CA ASP A 221 8.47 -12.59 -12.44
C ASP A 221 7.95 -13.91 -13.03
N ALA A 222 8.57 -15.05 -12.70
CA ALA A 222 8.07 -16.36 -13.11
C ALA A 222 6.69 -16.68 -12.51
N LEU A 223 6.47 -16.34 -11.23
CA LEU A 223 5.19 -16.52 -10.55
C LEU A 223 4.12 -15.54 -11.07
N LEU A 224 4.49 -14.30 -11.38
CA LEU A 224 3.57 -13.31 -11.97
C LEU A 224 3.17 -13.71 -13.38
N ASN A 225 4.12 -14.14 -14.20
CA ASN A 225 3.84 -14.61 -15.56
C ASN A 225 2.98 -15.89 -15.55
N LYS A 226 3.23 -16.81 -14.62
CA LYS A 226 2.38 -18.01 -14.43
C LYS A 226 0.97 -17.67 -13.93
N PHE A 227 0.84 -16.65 -13.09
CA PHE A 227 -0.45 -16.14 -12.62
C PHE A 227 -1.23 -15.39 -13.71
N LEU A 228 -0.55 -14.55 -14.50
CA LEU A 228 -1.15 -13.76 -15.58
C LEU A 228 -1.48 -14.62 -16.80
N GLY A 229 -0.71 -15.68 -17.06
CA GLY A 229 -0.94 -16.63 -18.16
C GLY A 229 -2.01 -17.69 -17.85
N ASP A 230 -1.92 -18.35 -16.69
CA ASP A 230 -2.72 -19.55 -16.39
C ASP A 230 -3.79 -19.34 -15.28
N GLY A 231 -3.81 -18.16 -14.64
CA GLY A 231 -4.76 -17.82 -13.58
C GLY A 231 -4.45 -18.43 -12.21
N LEU A 232 -5.23 -18.05 -11.19
CA LEU A 232 -4.98 -18.34 -9.76
C LEU A 232 -4.90 -19.85 -9.43
N ASN A 233 -5.52 -20.71 -10.24
CA ASN A 233 -5.53 -22.17 -10.05
C ASN A 233 -4.20 -22.86 -10.41
N SER A 234 -3.31 -22.20 -11.17
CA SER A 234 -1.99 -22.78 -11.56
C SER A 234 -0.92 -22.65 -10.47
N LEU A 235 -1.17 -21.81 -9.46
CA LEU A 235 -0.31 -21.58 -8.29
C LEU A 235 -0.46 -22.67 -7.21
N ALA A 236 -1.52 -23.47 -7.26
CA ALA A 236 -1.80 -24.52 -6.29
C ALA A 236 -1.09 -25.85 -6.60
N ASN A 237 -0.51 -26.00 -7.80
CA ASN A 237 0.11 -27.25 -8.23
C ASN A 237 1.60 -27.29 -7.80
N THR A 238 1.93 -28.22 -6.90
CA THR A 238 3.26 -28.39 -6.28
C THR A 238 4.27 -29.15 -7.14
N ASP A 239 3.87 -29.59 -8.33
CA ASP A 239 4.78 -30.27 -9.25
C ASP A 239 5.66 -29.26 -9.97
N ASN A 240 6.89 -29.14 -9.49
CA ASN A 240 7.96 -28.37 -10.11
C ASN A 240 8.75 -29.34 -11.00
N PRO A 241 8.50 -29.43 -12.33
CA PRO A 241 9.44 -30.12 -13.19
C PRO A 241 10.81 -29.47 -13.04
N PRO A 242 11.92 -30.25 -13.04
CA PRO A 242 13.25 -29.66 -12.98
C PRO A 242 13.38 -28.59 -14.07
N PRO A 243 13.94 -27.40 -13.76
CA PRO A 243 13.96 -26.30 -14.70
C PRO A 243 14.63 -26.77 -16.01
N SER A 244 13.96 -26.54 -17.14
CA SER A 244 14.57 -26.77 -18.44
C SER A 244 15.86 -25.97 -18.51
N GLN A 245 16.97 -26.62 -18.88
CA GLN A 245 18.24 -25.92 -19.09
C GLN A 245 18.02 -24.81 -20.12
N ASP A 246 18.26 -23.58 -19.68
CA ASP A 246 18.12 -22.38 -20.50
C ASP A 246 19.29 -22.34 -21.47
N ASN A 247 19.06 -22.81 -22.70
CA ASN A 247 20.10 -22.94 -23.73
C ASN A 247 20.16 -21.69 -24.62
N TRP A 248 20.15 -20.52 -24.01
CA TRP A 248 20.31 -19.27 -24.75
C TRP A 248 21.80 -19.06 -25.08
N SER A 249 22.09 -19.07 -26.39
CA SER A 249 23.39 -18.81 -26.98
C SER A 249 23.23 -17.69 -28.00
N TYR A 250 23.93 -16.58 -27.76
CA TYR A 250 24.12 -15.51 -28.75
C TYR A 250 25.63 -15.40 -28.99
N ASP A 251 26.07 -15.68 -30.23
CA ASP A 251 27.48 -15.75 -30.64
C ASP A 251 28.39 -16.61 -29.74
N GLY A 252 27.85 -17.73 -29.23
CA GLY A 252 28.64 -18.78 -28.58
C GLY A 252 29.03 -18.51 -27.12
N GLN A 253 28.48 -17.49 -26.47
CA GLN A 253 28.59 -17.32 -25.01
C GLN A 253 27.27 -17.69 -24.33
N THR A 254 27.33 -18.69 -23.46
CA THR A 254 26.23 -19.09 -22.57
C THR A 254 26.36 -18.35 -21.24
N LEU A 255 25.28 -17.71 -20.76
CA LEU A 255 25.21 -17.11 -19.42
C LEU A 255 25.05 -18.19 -18.34
N GLY A 256 26.03 -19.10 -18.24
CA GLY A 256 26.29 -19.91 -17.06
C GLY A 256 27.37 -19.21 -16.25
N GLY A 257 26.99 -18.68 -15.09
CA GLY A 257 27.79 -17.88 -14.16
C GLY A 257 29.32 -18.07 -14.24
N SER A 258 29.96 -17.30 -15.11
CA SER A 258 31.32 -16.85 -14.90
C SER A 258 31.28 -15.67 -13.95
N GLY A 259 32.09 -15.76 -12.89
CA GLY A 259 32.24 -14.71 -11.89
C GLY A 259 32.49 -13.37 -12.54
N SER A 260 31.48 -12.50 -12.48
CA SER A 260 31.68 -11.07 -12.63
C SER A 260 32.19 -10.54 -11.30
N THR A 261 33.49 -10.27 -11.26
CA THR A 261 34.20 -9.57 -10.19
C THR A 261 33.71 -8.11 -10.14
N SER A 262 32.59 -7.87 -9.47
CA SER A 262 32.32 -6.56 -8.87
C SER A 262 33.36 -6.31 -7.78
N PRO A 263 33.97 -5.12 -7.65
CA PRO A 263 35.13 -4.92 -6.80
C PRO A 263 34.81 -5.32 -5.36
N ASN A 264 35.64 -6.19 -4.76
CA ASN A 264 35.51 -6.79 -3.43
C ASN A 264 35.13 -5.80 -2.30
N THR A 265 33.93 -5.25 -2.22
CA THR A 265 33.47 -4.35 -1.15
C THR A 265 33.12 -5.16 0.08
N LEU A 266 33.47 -4.65 1.26
CA LEU A 266 33.16 -5.31 2.52
C LEU A 266 31.64 -5.23 2.78
N ASN A 267 30.97 -6.37 2.74
CA ASN A 267 29.53 -6.52 2.93
C ASN A 267 29.23 -6.99 4.35
N ILE A 268 28.70 -6.07 5.16
CA ILE A 268 28.28 -6.28 6.55
C ILE A 268 26.95 -5.53 6.74
N PRO A 269 25.95 -6.08 7.45
CA PRO A 269 24.73 -5.37 7.84
C PRO A 269 25.04 -4.01 8.48
N LYS A 270 24.41 -2.95 7.98
CA LYS A 270 24.67 -1.57 8.48
C LYS A 270 24.03 -1.27 9.83
N ASN A 271 22.95 -1.97 10.18
CA ASN A 271 22.19 -1.74 11.41
C ASN A 271 21.92 -3.09 12.10
N VAL A 272 22.19 -3.17 13.40
CA VAL A 272 22.03 -4.38 14.21
C VAL A 272 21.36 -4.01 15.54
N SER A 273 20.46 -4.86 16.01
CA SER A 273 19.79 -4.71 17.30
C SER A 273 20.05 -5.92 18.19
N ILE A 274 20.30 -5.67 19.48
CA ILE A 274 20.63 -6.69 20.47
C ILE A 274 19.75 -6.46 21.70
N LYS A 275 19.05 -7.51 22.14
CA LYS A 275 18.30 -7.45 23.39
C LYS A 275 19.24 -7.64 24.57
N LEU A 276 19.11 -6.81 25.59
CA LEU A 276 19.88 -6.94 26.82
C LEU A 276 19.63 -8.31 27.48
N GLY A 277 20.70 -9.04 27.77
CA GLY A 277 20.63 -10.34 28.47
C GLY A 277 20.39 -11.56 27.57
N ASP A 278 20.45 -11.42 26.24
CA ASP A 278 20.44 -12.58 25.34
C ASP A 278 21.79 -13.31 25.40
N THR A 279 21.90 -14.27 26.31
CA THR A 279 23.13 -15.04 26.57
C THR A 279 23.29 -16.26 25.67
N THR A 280 22.28 -16.58 24.86
CA THR A 280 22.26 -17.82 24.05
C THR A 280 22.63 -17.62 22.58
N ASN A 281 22.67 -16.38 22.09
CA ASN A 281 23.21 -16.06 20.77
C ASN A 281 23.82 -14.66 20.82
N PRO A 282 25.15 -14.50 21.02
CA PRO A 282 25.73 -13.21 20.71
C PRO A 282 25.49 -12.98 19.21
N SER A 283 24.94 -11.82 18.85
CA SER A 283 24.49 -11.55 17.48
C SER A 283 25.64 -11.78 16.51
N SER A 284 25.63 -12.94 15.84
CA SER A 284 26.70 -13.39 14.97
C SER A 284 26.39 -12.87 13.57
N ILE A 285 27.24 -11.98 13.11
CA ILE A 285 27.10 -11.26 11.86
C ILE A 285 28.16 -11.80 10.91
N SER A 286 27.72 -12.32 9.76
CA SER A 286 28.64 -12.75 8.70
C SER A 286 29.24 -11.54 8.00
N ILE A 287 30.57 -11.55 7.87
CA ILE A 287 31.35 -10.61 7.07
C ILE A 287 31.63 -11.27 5.72
N ALA A 288 31.24 -10.62 4.63
CA ALA A 288 31.50 -11.08 3.27
C ALA A 288 32.23 -10.00 2.44
N GLY A 289 32.89 -10.41 1.36
CA GLY A 289 33.68 -9.50 0.51
C GLY A 289 34.96 -8.97 1.19
N GLY A 290 35.72 -8.13 0.49
CA GLY A 290 37.05 -7.69 0.97
C GLY A 290 38.11 -8.81 1.00
N THR A 291 39.21 -8.56 1.71
CA THR A 291 40.33 -9.50 1.89
C THR A 291 40.49 -9.88 3.36
N ALA A 292 40.26 -11.14 3.71
CA ALA A 292 40.54 -11.65 5.06
C ALA A 292 42.05 -11.64 5.36
N PRO A 293 42.49 -11.44 6.62
CA PRO A 293 41.69 -11.39 7.85
C PRO A 293 40.97 -10.04 8.07
N TYR A 294 39.84 -10.08 8.77
CA TYR A 294 39.10 -8.88 9.20
C TYR A 294 39.48 -8.50 10.63
N LEU A 295 39.48 -7.20 10.90
CA LEU A 295 39.78 -6.64 12.21
C LEU A 295 38.78 -5.56 12.60
N ILE A 296 38.59 -5.38 13.91
CA ILE A 296 37.86 -4.23 14.45
C ILE A 296 38.85 -3.06 14.48
N GLU A 297 38.60 -2.05 13.65
CA GLU A 297 39.42 -0.83 13.63
C GLU A 297 38.96 0.14 14.72
N ILE A 298 37.64 0.30 14.88
CA ILE A 298 37.03 1.14 15.92
C ILE A 298 36.05 0.27 16.71
N PRO A 299 36.30 -0.01 17.99
CA PRO A 299 35.39 -0.79 18.83
C PRO A 299 34.14 0.03 19.20
N PRO A 300 33.04 -0.65 19.59
CA PRO A 300 31.90 0.03 20.19
C PRO A 300 32.25 0.63 21.56
N GLU A 301 31.40 1.55 22.01
CA GLU A 301 31.43 2.09 23.37
C GLU A 301 31.26 0.96 24.38
N PHE A 302 32.30 0.72 25.18
CA PHE A 302 32.41 -0.45 26.06
C PHE A 302 31.32 -0.51 27.15
N THR A 303 30.72 0.63 27.47
CA THR A 303 29.59 0.72 28.39
C THR A 303 28.32 0.16 27.77
N THR A 304 28.14 0.31 26.45
CA THR A 304 26.94 -0.10 25.71
C THR A 304 27.08 -1.52 25.16
N ALA A 305 28.19 -1.84 24.49
CA ALA A 305 28.40 -3.15 23.86
C ALA A 305 29.88 -3.55 23.78
N SER A 306 30.14 -4.82 23.55
CA SER A 306 31.46 -5.36 23.19
C SER A 306 31.37 -6.12 21.87
N ALA A 307 32.46 -6.12 21.10
CA ALA A 307 32.53 -6.77 19.80
C ALA A 307 33.81 -7.60 19.66
N LYS A 308 33.71 -8.74 18.97
CA LYS A 308 34.82 -9.64 18.67
C LYS A 308 34.69 -10.18 17.26
N ILE A 309 35.80 -10.32 16.54
CA ILE A 309 35.82 -11.01 15.24
C ILE A 309 36.54 -12.36 15.40
N SER A 310 35.96 -13.40 14.82
CA SER A 310 36.56 -14.72 14.69
C SER A 310 36.32 -15.25 13.28
N GLY A 311 37.38 -15.33 12.47
CA GLY A 311 37.26 -15.66 11.05
C GLY A 311 36.45 -14.59 10.30
N SER A 312 35.36 -15.00 9.65
CA SER A 312 34.42 -14.13 8.95
C SER A 312 33.18 -13.78 9.77
N THR A 313 33.22 -13.97 11.10
CA THR A 313 32.08 -13.72 11.98
C THR A 313 32.39 -12.61 12.97
N LEU A 314 31.60 -11.53 12.93
CA LEU A 314 31.56 -10.49 13.94
C LEU A 314 30.52 -10.88 14.99
N THR A 315 30.93 -10.90 16.25
CA THR A 315 30.12 -11.27 17.40
C THR A 315 29.97 -10.03 18.29
N ILE A 316 28.73 -9.62 18.56
CA ILE A 316 28.44 -8.44 19.39
C ILE A 316 27.63 -8.86 20.62
N THR A 317 28.02 -8.35 21.78
CA THR A 317 27.33 -8.57 23.06
C THR A 317 26.92 -7.21 23.64
N GLY A 318 25.62 -7.04 23.89
CA GLY A 318 25.09 -5.84 24.53
C GLY A 318 25.20 -5.89 26.06
N SER A 319 25.63 -4.77 26.66
CA SER A 319 25.86 -4.64 28.11
C SER A 319 24.89 -3.69 28.79
N VAL A 320 24.63 -2.52 28.18
CA VAL A 320 23.71 -1.50 28.69
C VAL A 320 22.90 -0.97 27.52
N PRO A 321 21.60 -0.70 27.68
CA PRO A 321 20.82 -0.15 26.59
C PRO A 321 21.36 1.20 26.10
N GLY A 322 21.36 1.38 24.79
CA GLY A 322 21.95 2.53 24.12
C GLY A 322 22.30 2.26 22.67
N ASN A 323 22.77 3.30 21.98
CA ASN A 323 23.27 3.21 20.63
C ASN A 323 24.79 3.31 20.63
N THR A 324 25.46 2.50 19.81
CA THR A 324 26.89 2.58 19.56
C THR A 324 27.21 2.08 18.15
N SER A 325 28.47 2.12 17.72
CA SER A 325 28.88 1.64 16.40
C SER A 325 30.21 0.91 16.46
N VAL A 326 30.42 -0.03 15.54
CA VAL A 326 31.69 -0.71 15.35
C VAL A 326 32.15 -0.54 13.91
N THR A 327 33.44 -0.25 13.70
CA THR A 327 34.04 -0.18 12.36
C THR A 327 34.94 -1.38 12.14
N VAL A 328 34.63 -2.14 11.10
CA VAL A 328 35.39 -3.31 10.65
C VAL A 328 36.21 -2.94 9.44
N ALA A 329 37.48 -3.34 9.41
CA ALA A 329 38.36 -3.20 8.27
C ALA A 329 38.80 -4.57 7.76
N ASP A 330 38.97 -4.69 6.44
CA ASP A 330 39.65 -5.82 5.83
C ASP A 330 41.17 -5.59 5.81
N SER A 331 41.91 -6.61 5.36
CA SER A 331 43.38 -6.59 5.30
C SER A 331 43.94 -6.01 4.01
N SER A 332 43.12 -5.47 3.09
CA SER A 332 43.64 -4.90 1.85
C SER A 332 44.42 -3.61 2.12
N ILE A 333 45.22 -3.18 1.14
CA ILE A 333 45.97 -1.93 1.21
C ILE A 333 45.63 -1.10 -0.05
N PRO A 334 44.87 0.01 0.09
CA PRO A 334 44.25 0.54 1.30
C PRO A 334 43.15 -0.38 1.85
N SER A 335 42.91 -0.33 3.17
CA SER A 335 41.88 -1.17 3.81
C SER A 335 40.48 -0.67 3.50
N LYS A 336 39.59 -1.60 3.19
CA LYS A 336 38.16 -1.35 2.99
C LYS A 336 37.48 -1.42 4.34
N LYS A 337 36.63 -0.43 4.62
CA LYS A 337 36.01 -0.23 5.92
C LYS A 337 34.49 -0.30 5.82
N ALA A 338 33.85 -0.91 6.82
CA ALA A 338 32.41 -0.92 6.99
C ALA A 338 32.05 -0.56 8.43
N SER A 339 31.11 0.37 8.61
CA SER A 339 30.59 0.76 9.93
C SER A 339 29.23 0.12 10.16
N VAL A 340 29.05 -0.49 11.33
CA VAL A 340 27.81 -1.13 11.77
C VAL A 340 27.26 -0.35 12.96
N GLN A 341 26.05 0.16 12.83
CA GLN A 341 25.30 0.81 13.90
C GLN A 341 24.60 -0.24 14.76
N ILE A 342 24.76 -0.15 16.08
CA ILE A 342 24.29 -1.12 17.06
C ILE A 342 23.30 -0.41 18.00
N ALA A 343 22.11 -0.98 18.17
CA ALA A 343 21.29 -0.70 19.35
C ALA A 343 21.29 -1.88 20.30
N VAL A 344 21.54 -1.60 21.57
CA VAL A 344 21.24 -2.49 22.68
C VAL A 344 19.96 -1.97 23.32
N PHE A 345 18.95 -2.82 23.50
CA PHE A 345 17.69 -2.41 24.11
C PHE A 345 17.32 -3.31 25.29
N GLY A 346 16.87 -2.69 26.39
CA GLY A 346 16.29 -3.40 27.53
C GLY A 346 14.87 -3.89 27.24
N SER A 347 14.27 -4.67 28.14
CA SER A 347 12.88 -5.09 27.97
C SER A 347 11.94 -3.87 27.95
N GLY A 348 11.39 -3.57 26.77
CA GLY A 348 10.37 -2.54 26.58
C GLY A 348 10.89 -1.12 26.33
N GLU A 349 12.19 -0.85 26.22
CA GLU A 349 12.68 0.48 25.82
C GLU A 349 12.46 0.77 24.34
N LEU A 350 12.16 2.02 23.97
CA LEU A 350 11.97 2.44 22.58
C LEU A 350 13.30 2.96 22.03
N MET A 351 13.88 2.25 21.06
CA MET A 351 15.17 2.57 20.45
C MET A 351 15.04 2.64 18.94
N ILE A 352 15.83 3.52 18.31
CA ILE A 352 15.78 3.72 16.86
C ILE A 352 17.20 3.69 16.29
N VAL A 353 17.39 2.97 15.18
CA VAL A 353 18.69 2.73 14.55
C VAL A 353 18.63 3.02 13.05
N PRO A 354 19.46 3.94 12.53
CA PRO A 354 20.43 4.75 13.28
C PRO A 354 19.75 5.79 14.19
N ALA A 355 20.44 6.23 15.24
CA ALA A 355 19.93 7.22 16.20
C ALA A 355 19.86 8.65 15.64
N ASN A 356 20.53 8.89 14.52
CA ASN A 356 20.48 10.10 13.72
C ASN A 356 20.46 9.70 12.24
N ILE A 357 19.84 10.52 11.39
CA ILE A 357 19.77 10.28 9.96
C ILE A 357 20.55 11.39 9.24
N SER A 358 21.49 10.98 8.39
CA SER A 358 22.15 11.85 7.43
C SER A 358 21.76 11.40 6.04
N VAL A 359 21.20 12.29 5.24
CA VAL A 359 20.69 11.99 3.89
C VAL A 359 21.02 13.13 2.94
N ASN A 360 21.27 12.82 1.66
CA ASN A 360 21.47 13.87 0.67
C ASN A 360 20.14 14.41 0.14
N VAL A 361 20.16 15.62 -0.42
CA VAL A 361 19.01 16.15 -1.18
C VAL A 361 18.68 15.19 -2.33
N ASN A 362 17.38 14.87 -2.49
CA ASN A 362 16.83 13.89 -3.43
C ASN A 362 17.23 12.43 -3.18
N ASP A 363 17.80 12.12 -2.00
CA ASP A 363 18.11 10.76 -1.58
C ASP A 363 17.23 10.35 -0.39
N GLN A 364 17.27 9.07 -0.03
CA GLN A 364 16.52 8.49 1.07
C GLN A 364 17.40 7.69 2.03
N ALA A 365 17.03 7.74 3.31
CA ALA A 365 17.64 6.96 4.36
C ALA A 365 16.54 6.30 5.20
N SER A 366 16.85 5.16 5.82
CA SER A 366 15.90 4.42 6.64
C SER A 366 16.43 4.21 8.05
N ALA A 367 15.52 4.21 9.02
CA ALA A 367 15.76 3.76 10.38
C ALA A 367 14.76 2.67 10.79
N MET A 368 15.19 1.78 11.66
CA MET A 368 14.37 0.74 12.27
C MET A 368 14.12 1.06 13.74
N ILE A 369 12.91 0.76 14.20
CA ILE A 369 12.44 0.93 15.57
C ILE A 369 12.50 -0.42 16.27
N TYR A 370 13.01 -0.43 17.49
CA TYR A 370 13.16 -1.60 18.34
C TYR A 370 12.61 -1.34 19.73
N GLY A 371 12.05 -2.40 20.33
CA GLY A 371 11.45 -2.38 21.66
C GLY A 371 10.24 -1.46 21.76
N GLY A 372 9.93 -0.93 22.96
CA GLY A 372 8.66 -0.25 23.22
C GLY A 372 7.44 -1.16 23.06
N LYS A 373 6.25 -0.57 22.97
CA LYS A 373 4.98 -1.26 22.68
C LYS A 373 4.36 -0.73 21.38
N GLU A 374 4.14 -1.61 20.41
CA GLU A 374 3.38 -1.28 19.20
C GLU A 374 1.90 -0.96 19.50
N PRO A 375 1.24 -0.07 18.73
CA PRO A 375 1.76 0.60 17.53
C PRO A 375 2.62 1.83 17.81
N TYR A 376 3.62 2.08 16.94
CA TYR A 376 4.39 3.32 16.94
C TYR A 376 3.67 4.39 16.15
N ILE A 377 3.74 5.64 16.62
CA ILE A 377 3.24 6.78 15.85
C ILE A 377 4.25 7.92 15.82
N MET A 378 4.21 8.69 14.74
CA MET A 378 4.96 9.94 14.63
C MET A 378 4.25 11.00 15.47
N LEU A 379 4.85 11.39 16.58
CA LEU A 379 4.34 12.46 17.44
C LEU A 379 4.62 13.84 16.83
N THR A 380 5.80 14.01 16.24
CA THR A 380 6.21 15.23 15.54
C THR A 380 6.86 14.84 14.22
N GLU A 381 6.34 15.39 13.11
CA GLU A 381 6.92 15.21 11.78
C GLU A 381 8.16 16.09 11.57
N PRO A 382 9.10 15.69 10.69
CA PRO A 382 10.16 16.59 10.26
C PRO A 382 9.57 17.82 9.54
N ASN A 383 10.35 18.90 9.50
CA ASN A 383 10.01 20.06 8.68
C ASN A 383 10.01 19.64 7.21
N GLN A 384 8.82 19.57 6.62
CA GLN A 384 8.60 19.13 5.25
C GLN A 384 9.24 20.03 4.18
N GLY A 385 9.75 21.22 4.55
CA GLY A 385 10.59 22.03 3.67
C GLY A 385 12.06 21.58 3.61
N ILE A 386 12.50 20.70 4.53
CA ILE A 386 13.87 20.18 4.66
C ILE A 386 13.90 18.68 4.37
N ALA A 387 13.00 17.89 4.99
CA ALA A 387 12.92 16.44 4.80
C ALA A 387 11.48 15.94 5.00
N MET A 388 11.12 14.84 4.33
CA MET A 388 9.87 14.12 4.55
C MET A 388 10.15 12.79 5.24
N GLY A 389 9.34 12.44 6.25
CA GLY A 389 9.43 11.17 6.98
C GLY A 389 8.15 10.36 6.82
N ILE A 390 8.28 9.07 6.53
CA ILE A 390 7.18 8.11 6.44
C ILE A 390 7.43 7.00 7.45
N LEU A 391 6.46 6.77 8.34
CA LEU A 391 6.50 5.70 9.33
C LEU A 391 5.54 4.57 8.92
N GLY A 392 6.06 3.36 8.78
CA GLY A 392 5.30 2.15 8.48
C GLY A 392 5.72 0.99 9.39
N GLY A 393 4.82 0.58 10.29
CA GLY A 393 5.14 -0.42 11.32
C GLY A 393 6.35 0.05 12.13
N SER A 394 7.42 -0.76 12.13
CA SER A 394 8.68 -0.47 12.83
C SER A 394 9.75 0.18 11.94
N SER A 395 9.41 0.62 10.73
CA SER A 395 10.34 1.24 9.79
C SER A 395 10.01 2.71 9.53
N LEU A 396 11.01 3.56 9.66
CA LEU A 396 10.98 4.97 9.29
C LEU A 396 11.82 5.17 8.03
N VAL A 397 11.24 5.75 6.99
CA VAL A 397 11.95 6.19 5.78
C VAL A 397 11.95 7.70 5.74
N VAL A 398 13.11 8.31 5.47
CA VAL A 398 13.30 9.77 5.41
C VAL A 398 13.90 10.13 4.07
N ALA A 399 13.25 11.04 3.33
CA ALA A 399 13.74 11.62 2.09
C ALA A 399 14.23 13.05 2.32
N GLY A 400 15.43 13.37 1.84
CA GLY A 400 16.00 14.72 1.90
C GLY A 400 15.46 15.61 0.79
N LEU A 401 14.90 16.78 1.12
CA LEU A 401 14.33 17.73 0.14
C LEU A 401 15.17 18.99 -0.02
N ARG A 402 15.68 19.53 1.09
CA ARG A 402 16.49 20.75 1.08
C ARG A 402 17.55 20.67 2.15
N VAL A 403 18.73 21.21 1.88
CA VAL A 403 19.81 21.32 2.87
C VAL A 403 19.31 22.02 4.13
N GLY A 404 19.56 21.39 5.27
CA GLY A 404 19.12 21.86 6.57
C GLY A 404 19.09 20.75 7.62
N GLN A 405 18.69 21.12 8.83
CA GLN A 405 18.52 20.19 9.93
C GLN A 405 17.05 20.19 10.37
N THR A 406 16.54 19.01 10.70
CA THR A 406 15.21 18.82 11.28
C THR A 406 15.22 17.61 12.20
N ALA A 407 14.08 17.26 12.79
CA ALA A 407 13.99 16.08 13.63
C ALA A 407 12.58 15.50 13.52
N VAL A 408 12.49 14.20 13.76
CA VAL A 408 11.23 13.48 13.90
C VAL A 408 11.14 12.91 15.30
N VAL A 409 9.95 12.94 15.89
CA VAL A 409 9.69 12.41 17.23
C VAL A 409 8.71 11.25 17.09
N ILE A 410 9.10 10.07 17.55
CA ILE A 410 8.29 8.85 17.51
C ILE A 410 7.92 8.47 18.93
N LYS A 411 6.66 8.09 19.13
CA LYS A 411 6.16 7.55 20.41
C LYS A 411 5.62 6.15 20.23
N ASP A 412 5.76 5.33 21.26
CA ASP A 412 5.13 4.01 21.34
C ASP A 412 3.73 4.10 21.99
N SER A 413 3.07 2.95 22.13
CA SER A 413 1.75 2.84 22.72
C SER A 413 1.76 2.42 24.21
N SER A 414 2.91 2.48 24.90
CA SER A 414 2.95 2.12 26.31
C SER A 414 2.27 3.19 27.17
N VAL A 415 1.95 2.85 28.42
CA VAL A 415 1.40 3.80 29.40
C VAL A 415 2.27 3.75 30.65
N PRO A 416 3.13 4.76 30.90
CA PRO A 416 3.34 5.98 30.11
C PRO A 416 4.01 5.71 28.76
N ALA A 417 3.75 6.55 27.76
CA ALA A 417 4.33 6.41 26.41
C ALA A 417 5.83 6.73 26.44
N LYS A 418 6.61 5.91 25.74
CA LYS A 418 8.03 6.14 25.52
C LYS A 418 8.22 6.92 24.23
N ILE A 419 9.18 7.83 24.22
CA ILE A 419 9.42 8.75 23.11
C ILE A 419 10.89 8.65 22.69
N ALA A 420 11.13 8.63 21.38
CA ALA A 420 12.45 8.71 20.77
C ALA A 420 12.47 9.87 19.76
N THR A 421 13.53 10.68 19.81
CA THR A 421 13.73 11.80 18.88
C THR A 421 14.91 11.49 17.97
N ILE A 422 14.71 11.57 16.65
CA ILE A 422 15.74 11.32 15.65
C ILE A 422 16.07 12.65 14.96
N PRO A 423 17.27 13.21 15.17
CA PRO A 423 17.74 14.32 14.38
C PRO A 423 18.06 13.86 12.95
N ILE A 424 17.68 14.70 11.99
CA ILE A 424 17.85 14.50 10.55
C ILE A 424 18.69 15.66 10.03
N SER A 425 19.80 15.35 9.37
CA SER A 425 20.63 16.32 8.64
C SER A 425 20.56 16.03 7.15
N VAL A 426 20.13 17.02 6.38
CA VAL A 426 20.10 16.95 4.92
C VAL A 426 21.28 17.73 4.36
N THR A 427 22.15 17.06 3.62
CA THR A 427 23.32 17.64 2.97
C THR A 427 23.19 17.59 1.45
N ASN A 428 24.04 18.30 0.72
CA ASN A 428 24.22 17.99 -0.70
C ASN A 428 25.10 16.74 -0.83
N SER A 429 24.98 16.02 -1.97
CA SER A 429 25.97 15.00 -2.32
C SER A 429 27.37 15.62 -2.22
N SER A 430 28.33 14.86 -1.69
CA SER A 430 29.71 15.31 -1.58
C SER A 430 30.18 15.86 -2.93
N GLY A 431 30.87 17.00 -2.91
CA GLY A 431 31.40 17.68 -4.10
C GLY A 431 31.96 16.69 -5.12
N LEU A 432 31.58 16.79 -6.40
CA LEU A 432 32.24 16.02 -7.46
C LEU A 432 33.74 16.37 -7.50
N ALA A 433 34.61 15.36 -7.46
CA ALA A 433 36.05 15.53 -7.42
C ALA A 433 36.78 14.41 -8.19
N THR A 434 37.88 14.75 -8.86
CA THR A 434 38.83 13.79 -9.42
C THR A 434 40.06 13.65 -8.53
N ILE A 435 40.56 12.42 -8.38
CA ILE A 435 41.79 12.13 -7.65
C ILE A 435 42.69 11.26 -8.54
N PRO A 436 43.87 11.77 -8.95
CA PRO A 436 44.43 13.11 -8.70
C PRO A 436 43.75 14.25 -9.50
N GLN A 437 43.99 15.52 -9.12
CA GLN A 437 43.49 16.73 -9.82
C GLN A 437 44.41 17.23 -10.94
N ASP A 438 45.69 16.84 -10.89
CA ASP A 438 46.66 17.12 -11.94
C ASP A 438 47.36 15.81 -12.32
N VAL A 439 47.55 15.60 -13.61
CA VAL A 439 48.07 14.35 -14.18
C VAL A 439 49.18 14.65 -15.15
N SER A 440 50.33 13.99 -14.97
CA SER A 440 51.45 14.00 -15.93
C SER A 440 51.58 12.62 -16.57
N ILE A 441 51.54 12.55 -17.89
CA ILE A 441 51.57 11.29 -18.66
C ILE A 441 52.54 11.38 -19.84
N GLU A 442 53.28 10.30 -20.11
CA GLU A 442 54.13 10.19 -21.30
C GLU A 442 53.28 9.97 -22.57
N VAL A 443 53.81 10.39 -23.72
CA VAL A 443 53.15 10.17 -25.02
C VAL A 443 52.92 8.66 -25.26
N GLY A 444 51.71 8.29 -25.66
CA GLY A 444 51.30 6.91 -25.90
C GLY A 444 50.88 6.13 -24.66
N GLN A 445 51.07 6.67 -23.45
CA GLN A 445 50.65 6.03 -22.21
C GLN A 445 49.21 6.39 -21.83
N THR A 446 48.59 5.51 -21.03
CA THR A 446 47.24 5.69 -20.50
C THR A 446 47.26 5.68 -18.98
N VAL A 447 46.46 6.56 -18.36
CA VAL A 447 46.30 6.64 -16.91
C VAL A 447 44.82 6.64 -16.54
N GLY A 448 44.48 5.96 -15.45
CA GLY A 448 43.16 6.00 -14.85
C GLY A 448 43.12 7.00 -13.69
N VAL A 449 42.16 7.91 -13.71
CA VAL A 449 41.87 8.86 -12.64
C VAL A 449 40.53 8.48 -12.01
N THR A 450 40.46 8.47 -10.69
CA THR A 450 39.22 8.11 -9.99
C THR A 450 38.32 9.33 -9.84
N ILE A 451 37.06 9.20 -10.23
CA ILE A 451 35.98 10.16 -10.00
C ILE A 451 35.33 9.79 -8.66
N SER A 452 35.19 10.77 -7.79
CA SER A 452 34.69 10.63 -6.42
C SER A 452 33.65 11.71 -6.10
N GLY A 453 32.69 11.41 -5.23
CA GLY A 453 31.57 12.31 -4.94
C GLY A 453 30.58 12.43 -6.10
N GLY A 454 29.60 13.32 -5.97
CA GLY A 454 28.52 13.50 -6.95
C GLY A 454 27.55 12.30 -7.05
N VAL A 455 26.67 12.35 -8.05
CA VAL A 455 25.73 11.26 -8.41
C VAL A 455 26.21 10.54 -9.68
N ALA A 456 26.24 9.21 -9.63
CA ALA A 456 26.74 8.36 -10.72
C ALA A 456 25.99 8.58 -12.05
N GLY A 457 26.69 8.39 -13.17
CA GLY A 457 26.26 8.88 -14.49
C GLY A 457 27.14 10.03 -14.97
N TYR A 458 28.44 9.95 -14.68
CA TYR A 458 29.40 11.00 -15.01
C TYR A 458 29.59 11.11 -16.52
N ILE A 459 29.65 12.33 -17.01
CA ILE A 459 29.91 12.64 -18.40
C ILE A 459 31.05 13.64 -18.51
N ILE A 460 31.79 13.58 -19.62
CA ILE A 460 32.76 14.62 -19.97
C ILE A 460 31.96 15.79 -20.54
N GLU A 461 31.86 16.89 -19.78
CA GLU A 461 31.20 18.12 -20.22
C GLU A 461 32.13 18.91 -21.16
N THR A 462 33.44 18.93 -20.87
CA THR A 462 34.45 19.52 -21.75
C THR A 462 35.59 18.53 -21.99
N PRO A 463 35.75 17.99 -23.21
CA PRO A 463 36.82 17.05 -23.54
C PRO A 463 38.19 17.74 -23.65
N PRO A 464 39.30 16.98 -23.55
CA PRO A 464 40.63 17.53 -23.76
C PRO A 464 40.84 17.95 -25.23
N ASN A 465 41.87 18.77 -25.48
CA ASN A 465 42.38 19.00 -26.83
C ASN A 465 42.91 17.67 -27.40
N ALA A 466 42.25 17.15 -28.43
CA ALA A 466 42.56 15.86 -29.05
C ALA A 466 43.97 15.77 -29.67
N SER A 467 44.63 16.90 -29.93
CA SER A 467 46.04 16.91 -30.38
C SER A 467 47.02 16.63 -29.23
N VAL A 468 46.59 16.81 -27.98
CA VAL A 468 47.41 16.65 -26.77
C VAL A 468 47.05 15.35 -26.05
N ALA A 469 45.77 15.09 -25.79
CA ALA A 469 45.32 13.89 -25.10
C ALA A 469 43.89 13.49 -25.52
N THR A 470 43.53 12.22 -25.32
CA THR A 470 42.15 11.72 -25.41
C THR A 470 41.65 11.27 -24.04
N ALA A 471 40.34 11.34 -23.80
CA ALA A 471 39.76 10.89 -22.55
C ALA A 471 38.43 10.15 -22.75
N ALA A 472 38.17 9.16 -21.90
CA ALA A 472 36.92 8.40 -21.84
C ALA A 472 36.57 8.10 -20.38
N ILE A 473 35.28 7.98 -20.06
CA ILE A 473 34.81 7.58 -18.73
C ILE A 473 34.29 6.15 -18.80
N SER A 474 34.73 5.32 -17.85
CA SER A 474 34.20 3.98 -17.61
C SER A 474 33.81 3.89 -16.14
N ASP A 475 32.51 3.85 -15.85
CA ASP A 475 31.93 3.90 -14.50
C ASP A 475 32.45 5.09 -13.67
N THR A 476 33.41 4.85 -12.77
CA THR A 476 34.03 5.85 -11.91
C THR A 476 35.47 6.19 -12.31
N ALA A 477 35.98 5.62 -13.40
CA ALA A 477 37.34 5.85 -13.89
C ALA A 477 37.34 6.74 -15.13
N LEU A 478 38.01 7.90 -15.04
CA LEU A 478 38.39 8.70 -16.20
C LEU A 478 39.72 8.14 -16.75
N ILE A 479 39.67 7.57 -17.94
CA ILE A 479 40.81 7.02 -18.66
C ILE A 479 41.34 8.08 -19.60
N ILE A 480 42.61 8.45 -19.47
CA ILE A 480 43.27 9.52 -20.24
C ILE A 480 44.48 8.93 -20.96
N THR A 481 44.60 9.19 -22.27
CA THR A 481 45.73 8.73 -23.09
C THR A 481 46.48 9.93 -23.69
N GLY A 482 47.81 9.95 -23.56
CA GLY A 482 48.65 11.02 -24.09
C GLY A 482 48.90 10.85 -25.59
N VAL A 483 48.71 11.92 -26.37
CA VAL A 483 48.85 11.91 -27.84
C VAL A 483 50.11 12.66 -28.31
N ALA A 484 50.35 13.87 -27.80
CA ALA A 484 51.56 14.64 -28.11
C ALA A 484 51.86 15.62 -26.98
N PRO A 485 53.12 16.07 -26.79
CA PRO A 485 53.50 16.92 -25.67
C PRO A 485 52.70 18.23 -25.62
N GLY A 486 52.15 18.56 -24.46
CA GLY A 486 51.30 19.74 -24.28
C GLY A 486 50.52 19.72 -22.97
N GLN A 487 49.63 20.70 -22.80
CA GLN A 487 48.73 20.78 -21.64
C GLN A 487 47.28 20.93 -22.10
N THR A 488 46.35 20.29 -21.39
CA THR A 488 44.91 20.38 -21.63
C THR A 488 44.13 20.19 -20.33
N THR A 489 42.89 20.69 -20.29
CA THR A 489 41.98 20.51 -19.16
C THR A 489 40.79 19.67 -19.60
N ILE A 490 40.22 18.90 -18.67
CA ILE A 490 38.99 18.12 -18.87
C ILE A 490 38.00 18.55 -17.77
N ILE A 491 36.74 18.79 -18.13
CA ILE A 491 35.67 19.08 -17.18
C ILE A 491 34.69 17.91 -17.18
N ILE A 492 34.45 17.35 -16.00
CA ILE A 492 33.53 16.24 -15.75
C ILE A 492 32.31 16.79 -15.01
N LYS A 493 31.15 16.26 -15.36
CA LYS A 493 29.86 16.59 -14.74
C LYS A 493 29.17 15.33 -14.22
N ASP A 494 28.51 15.44 -13.08
CA ASP A 494 27.70 14.36 -12.51
C ASP A 494 26.22 14.44 -12.95
N SER A 495 25.43 13.43 -12.58
CA SER A 495 24.01 13.37 -12.94
C SER A 495 23.07 14.05 -11.93
N SER A 496 23.61 14.80 -10.96
CA SER A 496 22.80 15.45 -9.92
C SER A 496 22.00 16.63 -10.46
N SER A 497 21.02 17.11 -9.68
CA SER A 497 20.22 18.30 -10.01
C SER A 497 20.15 19.24 -8.80
N PRO A 498 20.89 20.38 -8.80
CA PRO A 498 21.74 20.88 -9.89
C PRO A 498 23.03 20.08 -10.04
N ALA A 499 23.46 19.85 -11.28
CA ALA A 499 24.65 19.08 -11.59
C ALA A 499 25.92 19.74 -11.05
N GLN A 500 26.82 18.92 -10.53
CA GLN A 500 28.13 19.32 -10.04
C GLN A 500 29.21 19.06 -11.09
N THR A 501 30.23 19.90 -11.12
CA THR A 501 31.34 19.82 -12.08
C THR A 501 32.68 19.79 -11.37
N THR A 502 33.66 19.09 -11.94
CA THR A 502 35.05 19.09 -11.49
C THR A 502 35.99 19.17 -12.68
N SER A 503 37.18 19.74 -12.49
CA SER A 503 38.18 19.91 -13.53
C SER A 503 39.47 19.18 -13.20
N ILE A 504 40.10 18.61 -14.21
CA ILE A 504 41.42 17.98 -14.11
C ILE A 504 42.36 18.57 -15.15
N ASN A 505 43.59 18.90 -14.76
CA ASN A 505 44.63 19.32 -15.69
C ASN A 505 45.50 18.13 -16.09
N VAL A 506 45.79 18.04 -17.38
CA VAL A 506 46.59 16.99 -17.98
C VAL A 506 47.79 17.62 -18.67
N GLN A 507 48.97 17.20 -18.25
CA GLN A 507 50.23 17.51 -18.91
C GLN A 507 50.75 16.23 -19.58
N THR A 508 51.02 16.31 -20.87
CA THR A 508 51.66 15.24 -21.62
C THR A 508 53.12 15.60 -21.84
N VAL A 509 54.02 14.70 -21.46
CA VAL A 509 55.47 14.84 -21.59
C VAL A 509 56.01 13.87 -22.64
N PRO A 510 57.16 14.19 -23.27
CA PRO A 510 57.74 13.38 -24.34
C PRO A 510 57.95 11.90 -23.99
#